data_AF-A0A9D9DPF4-F1
#
_entry.id   AF-A0A9D9DPF4-F1
#
_cell.length_a   1.000
_cell.length_b   1.000
_cell.length_c   1.000
_cell.angle_alpha   90.00
_cell.angle_beta   90.00
_cell.angle_gamma   90.00
#
_symmetry.space_group_name_H-M   'P 1'
#
loop_
_entity.id
_entity.type
_entity.pdbx_description
1 polymer ?
#
loop_
_entity_poly.entity_id
_entity_poly.type
_entity_poly.pdbx_seq_one_letter_code
_entity_poly.pdbx_strand_id
1 'polypeptide(L)' 'MKLAVFDFDSTLMDGETLEFLAKEIGIEKKIKEITSKAMLGEIDFFESLQQRVSLLKGLNVKTVNEICESLPVMNGAKET' A
#
# COMPACT_ATOMS: atom_id res chain seq x y z
N MET A 1 -25.70 -10.26 10.89
CA MET A 1 -24.39 -10.43 10.21
C MET A 1 -23.43 -11.08 11.22
N LYS A 2 -22.71 -12.14 10.85
CA LYS A 2 -21.77 -12.83 11.78
C LYS A 2 -20.30 -12.73 11.34
N LEU A 3 -20.04 -12.25 10.13
CA LEU A 3 -18.72 -12.07 9.56
C LEU A 3 -18.73 -10.84 8.66
N ALA A 4 -17.67 -10.04 8.75
CA ALA A 4 -17.35 -8.96 7.82
C ALA A 4 -15.87 -9.12 7.44
N VAL A 5 -15.55 -8.88 6.17
CA VAL A 5 -14.19 -8.89 5.65
C VAL A 5 -13.97 -7.55 4.96
N PHE A 6 -12.83 -6.94 5.23
CA PHE A 6 -12.47 -5.64 4.70
C PHE A 6 -11.19 -5.79 3.90
N ASP A 7 -11.09 -4.98 2.85
CA ASP A 7 -9.79 -4.66 2.30
C ASP A 7 -8.98 -3.83 3.31
N PHE A 8 -7.68 -3.71 3.10
CA PHE A 8 -6.78 -2.96 3.97
C PHE A 8 -6.50 -1.56 3.42
N ASP A 9 -5.80 -1.49 2.29
CA ASP A 9 -5.43 -0.23 1.63
C ASP A 9 -6.72 0.51 1.22
N SER A 10 -6.72 1.83 1.43
CA SER A 10 -7.86 2.70 1.14
C SER A 10 -9.21 2.28 1.78
N THR A 11 -9.18 1.42 2.82
CA THR A 11 -10.38 0.91 3.52
C THR A 11 -10.21 0.93 5.04
N LEU A 12 -9.29 0.13 5.60
CA LEU A 12 -8.95 0.17 7.03
C LEU A 12 -7.76 1.09 7.32
N MET A 13 -6.87 1.22 6.33
CA MET A 13 -5.70 2.10 6.34
C MET A 13 -5.92 3.24 5.34
N ASP A 14 -5.56 4.47 5.73
CA ASP A 14 -5.73 5.66 4.90
C ASP A 14 -4.58 5.82 3.89
N GLY A 15 -4.78 5.24 2.71
CA GLY A 15 -3.84 5.29 1.59
C GLY A 15 -3.37 3.91 1.14
N GLU A 16 -2.22 3.87 0.47
CA GLU A 16 -1.68 2.68 -0.19
C GLU A 16 -0.34 2.27 0.44
N THR A 17 -0.26 1.08 1.04
CA THR A 17 0.92 0.64 1.82
C THR A 17 2.23 0.75 1.02
N LEU A 18 2.22 0.35 -0.26
CA LEU A 18 3.42 0.40 -1.10
C LEU A 18 3.85 1.84 -1.44
N GLU A 19 2.94 2.82 -1.43
CA GLU A 19 3.29 4.23 -1.60
C GLU A 19 4.05 4.77 -0.39
N PHE A 20 3.63 4.39 0.83
CA PHE A 20 4.36 4.73 2.06
C PHE A 20 5.76 4.13 2.09
N LEU A 21 5.91 2.86 1.70
CA LEU A 21 7.23 2.21 1.60
C LEU A 21 8.11 2.85 0.53
N ALA A 22 7.53 3.22 -0.61
CA ALA A 22 8.24 3.85 -1.72
C ALA A 22 8.71 5.28 -1.41
N LYS A 23 7.98 6.00 -0.55
CA LYS A 23 8.32 7.35 -0.13
C LYS A 23 9.68 7.41 0.56
N GLU A 24 10.02 6.40 1.37
CA GLU A 24 11.30 6.30 2.07
C GLU A 24 12.51 6.30 1.11
N ILE A 25 12.34 5.78 -0.10
CA ILE A 25 13.38 5.73 -1.13
C ILE A 25 13.11 6.68 -2.30
N GLY A 26 12.16 7.61 -2.15
CA GLY A 26 11.88 8.68 -3.11
C GLY A 26 11.23 8.24 -4.43
N ILE A 27 10.58 7.07 -4.47
CA ILE A 27 9.94 6.54 -5.69
C ILE A 27 8.42 6.45 -5.62
N GLU A 28 7.80 7.09 -4.63
CA GLU A 28 6.34 7.11 -4.40
C GLU A 28 5.54 7.35 -5.69
N LYS A 29 5.91 8.39 -6.46
CA LYS A 29 5.23 8.73 -7.71
C LYS A 29 5.19 7.58 -8.71
N LYS A 30 6.29 6.82 -8.84
CA LYS A 30 6.39 5.68 -9.76
C LYS A 30 5.49 4.54 -9.32
N ILE A 31 5.42 4.26 -8.01
CA ILE A 31 4.51 3.24 -7.48
C ILE A 31 3.05 3.66 -7.68
N LYS A 32 2.72 4.91 -7.35
CA LYS A 32 1.38 5.50 -7.52
C LYS A 32 0.85 5.40 -8.95
N GLU A 33 1.71 5.68 -9.93
CA GLU A 33 1.36 5.54 -11.35
C GLU A 33 1.01 4.08 -11.72
N ILE A 34 1.76 3.10 -11.23
CA ILE A 34 1.49 1.68 -11.49
C ILE A 34 0.23 1.21 -10.74
N THR A 35 0.03 1.66 -9.50
CA THR A 35 -1.19 1.37 -8.71
C THR A 35 -2.43 1.88 -9.44
N SER A 36 -2.40 3.13 -9.91
CA SER A 36 -3.51 3.75 -10.64
C SER A 36 -3.89 2.96 -11.90
N LYS A 37 -2.90 2.53 -12.69
CA LYS A 37 -3.14 1.72 -13.89
C LYS A 37 -3.77 0.37 -13.57
N ALA A 38 -3.34 -0.28 -12.50
CA ALA A 38 -3.91 -1.56 -12.07
C ALA A 38 -5.36 -1.40 -11.58
N MET A 39 -5.66 -0.34 -10.83
CA MET A 39 -7.03 -0.04 -10.38
C MET A 39 -7.97 0.32 -11.55
N LEU A 40 -7.44 0.94 -12.61
CA LEU A 40 -8.17 1.21 -13.85
C LEU A 40 -8.33 -0.04 -14.74
N GLY A 41 -7.73 -1.18 -14.37
CA GLY A 41 -7.75 -2.42 -15.15
C GLY A 41 -6.86 -2.39 -16.39
N GLU A 42 -5.95 -1.42 -16.51
CA GLU A 42 -5.00 -1.32 -17.64
C GLU A 42 -3.85 -2.33 -17.54
N ILE A 43 -3.55 -2.80 -16.32
CA ILE A 43 -2.51 -3.80 -16.02
C ILE A 43 -3.15 -4.85 -15.12
N ASP A 44 -2.80 -6.13 -15.33
CA ASP A 44 -3.19 -7.21 -14.42
C ASP A 44 -2.74 -6.93 -12.97
N PHE A 45 -3.58 -7.30 -12.01
CA PHE A 45 -3.30 -7.04 -10.59
C PHE A 45 -1.99 -7.71 -10.14
N PHE A 46 -1.78 -8.97 -10.48
CA PHE A 46 -0.61 -9.73 -10.05
C PHE A 46 0.65 -9.20 -10.71
N GLU A 47 0.58 -8.90 -12.01
CA GLU A 47 1.67 -8.25 -12.73
C GLU A 47 2.04 -6.90 -12.11
N SER A 48 1.05 -6.04 -11.84
CA SER A 48 1.26 -4.75 -11.18
C SER A 48 1.88 -4.91 -9.79
N LEU A 49 1.42 -5.87 -8.99
CA LEU A 49 1.96 -6.13 -7.66
C LEU A 49 3.43 -6.55 -7.73
N GLN A 50 3.79 -7.47 -8.62
CA GLN A 50 5.18 -7.89 -8.82
C GLN A 50 6.06 -6.71 -9.24
N GLN A 51 5.59 -5.89 -10.19
CA GLN A 51 6.31 -4.69 -10.62
C GLN A 51 6.54 -3.73 -9.46
N ARG A 52 5.49 -3.35 -8.72
CA ARG A 52 5.60 -2.41 -7.59
C ARG A 52 6.51 -2.92 -6.48
N VAL A 53 6.36 -4.18 -6.07
CA VAL A 53 7.19 -4.78 -5.01
C VAL A 53 8.66 -4.88 -5.45
N SER A 54 8.93 -5.19 -6.72
CA SER A 54 10.31 -5.25 -7.23
C SER A 54 11.06 -3.91 -7.12
N LEU A 55 10.34 -2.80 -7.21
CA LEU A 55 10.91 -1.45 -7.08
C LEU A 55 11.38 -1.14 -5.65
N LEU A 56 10.90 -1.87 -4.65
CA LEU A 56 11.30 -1.72 -3.24
C LEU A 56 12.57 -2.51 -2.89
N LYS A 57 13.22 -3.15 -3.89
CA LYS A 57 14.45 -3.92 -3.67
C LYS A 57 15.53 -3.05 -3.01
N GLY A 58 16.05 -3.55 -1.88
CA GLY A 58 17.09 -2.88 -1.11
C GLY A 58 16.58 -2.09 0.09
N LEU A 59 15.25 -1.97 0.26
CA LEU A 59 14.66 -1.39 1.47
C LEU A 59 14.95 -2.29 2.68
N ASN A 60 15.38 -1.69 3.79
CA ASN A 60 15.72 -2.41 5.00
C ASN A 60 14.44 -2.89 5.72
N VAL A 61 14.42 -4.16 6.16
CA VAL A 61 13.26 -4.75 6.86
C VAL A 61 12.89 -3.99 8.13
N LYS A 62 13.87 -3.45 8.87
CA LYS A 62 13.61 -2.63 10.07
C LYS A 62 12.82 -1.37 9.69
N THR A 63 13.22 -0.70 8.61
CA THR A 63 12.52 0.48 8.09
C THR A 63 11.12 0.14 7.58
N VAL A 64 10.93 -1.01 6.92
CA VAL A 64 9.60 -1.51 6.54
C VAL A 64 8.70 -1.65 7.76
N ASN A 65 9.20 -2.30 8.82
CA ASN A 65 8.43 -2.49 10.05
C ASN A 65 8.07 -1.16 10.72
N GLU A 66 9.03 -0.23 10.82
CA GLU A 66 8.80 1.10 11.39
C GLU A 66 7.73 1.87 10.61
N ILE A 67 7.74 1.80 9.27
CA ILE A 67 6.70 2.42 8.44
C ILE A 67 5.35 1.75 8.68
N CYS A 68 5.28 0.42 8.65
CA CYS A 68 4.05 -0.35 8.87
C CYS A 68 3.41 -0.09 10.24
N GLU A 69 4.21 0.12 11.29
CA GLU A 69 3.73 0.47 12.64
C GLU A 69 3.13 1.89 12.71
N SER A 70 3.49 2.76 11.77
CA SER A 70 3.06 4.16 11.73
C SER A 70 1.98 4.48 10.71
N LEU A 71 1.45 3.46 10.00
CA LEU A 71 0.44 3.67 8.96
C LEU A 71 -0.83 4.31 9.52
N PRO A 72 -1.40 5.33 8.83
CA PRO A 72 -2.59 6.02 9.30
C PRO A 72 -3.82 5.11 9.23
N VAL A 73 -4.56 5.01 10.33
CA VAL A 73 -5.83 4.27 10.36
C VAL A 73 -6.93 5.14 9.74
N MET A 74 -7.79 4.52 8.91
CA MET A 74 -8.93 5.20 8.31
C MET A 74 -9.85 5.79 9.39
N ASN A 75 -10.34 7.02 9.15
CA ASN A 75 -11.25 7.66 10.08
C ASN A 75 -12.53 6.82 10.26
N GLY A 76 -12.85 6.48 11.52
CA GLY A 76 -13.97 5.61 11.87
C GLY A 76 -13.69 4.10 11.80
N ALA A 77 -12.48 3.67 11.38
CA ALA A 77 -12.12 2.24 11.42
C ALA A 77 -11.75 1.76 12.82
N LYS A 78 -11.17 2.64 13.66
CA LYS A 78 -10.92 2.36 15.07
C LYS A 78 -12.12 2.80 15.92
N GLU A 79 -12.50 1.96 16.88
CA GLU A 79 -13.46 2.33 17.92
C GLU A 79 -12.91 3.50 18.77
N THR A 80 -13.71 4.55 18.91
CA THR A 80 -13.36 5.80 19.62
C THR A 80 -13.91 5.82 21.03
#